data_AF-A0A5S3YEF1-F1
#
_entry.id   AF-A0A5S3YEF1-F1
#
_cell.length_a   1.000
_cell.length_b   1.000
_cell.length_c   1.000
_cell.angle_alpha   90.00
_cell.angle_beta   90.00
_cell.angle_gamma   90.00
#
_symmetry.space_group_name_H-M   'P 1'
#
loop_
_entity.id
_entity.type
_entity.pdbx_description
1 polymer ?
#
loop_
_entity_poly.entity_id
_entity_poly.type
_entity_poly.pdbx_seq_one_letter_code
_entity_poly.pdbx_strand_id
1 'polypeptide(L)'
;LEYQVSELNEFAIAEEEYESIEIEHSKLSNSQTIIDTCHRELQHLYERDEQTVLSQLQQSAQQFVDLTGYDQALEPIAQMLDEAAVQVEEACRELRSYSGRVEQDPMRLQ
;
A
#
# COMPACT_ATOMS: atom_id res chain seq x y z
N LEU A 1 -43.33 -29.38 -2.19
CA LEU A 1 -41.92 -29.75 -1.94
C LEU A 1 -40.97 -29.07 -2.92
N GLU A 2 -41.33 -28.87 -4.19
CA GLU A 2 -40.55 -28.05 -5.15
C GLU A 2 -40.33 -26.60 -4.70
N TYR A 3 -41.32 -25.99 -4.04
CA TYR A 3 -41.21 -24.60 -3.56
C TYR A 3 -40.12 -24.41 -2.48
N GLN A 4 -39.93 -25.41 -1.60
CA GLN A 4 -38.90 -25.38 -0.55
C GLN A 4 -37.49 -25.62 -1.11
N VAL A 5 -37.37 -26.29 -2.26
CA VAL A 5 -36.09 -26.49 -2.97
C VAL A 5 -35.71 -25.23 -3.76
N SER A 6 -36.70 -24.48 -4.24
CA SER A 6 -36.46 -23.20 -4.93
C SER A 6 -35.95 -22.12 -3.98
N GLU A 7 -36.51 -22.00 -2.76
CA GLU A 7 -36.00 -21.06 -1.74
C GLU A 7 -34.55 -21.41 -1.32
N LEU A 8 -34.22 -22.71 -1.19
CA LEU A 8 -32.85 -23.14 -0.84
C LEU A 8 -31.80 -22.82 -1.91
N ASN A 9 -32.19 -22.78 -3.20
CA ASN A 9 -31.31 -22.35 -4.28
C ASN A 9 -31.21 -20.82 -4.41
N GLU A 10 -32.22 -20.08 -3.95
CA GLU A 10 -32.18 -18.61 -3.86
C GLU A 10 -31.29 -18.13 -2.70
N PHE A 11 -31.11 -18.98 -1.68
CA PHE A 11 -30.14 -18.83 -0.57
C PHE A 11 -28.79 -19.52 -0.81
N ALA A 12 -28.58 -20.13 -1.97
CA ALA A 12 -27.29 -20.71 -2.31
C ALA A 12 -26.33 -19.56 -2.66
N ILE A 13 -25.75 -18.95 -1.62
CA ILE A 13 -24.57 -18.09 -1.73
C ILE A 13 -23.59 -18.85 -2.63
N ALA A 14 -23.29 -18.30 -3.80
CA ALA A 14 -22.36 -18.95 -4.71
C ALA A 14 -21.04 -19.18 -3.94
N GLU A 15 -20.36 -20.30 -4.16
CA GLU A 15 -19.12 -20.63 -3.43
C GLU A 15 -18.09 -19.47 -3.50
N GLU A 16 -18.11 -18.73 -4.61
CA GLU A 16 -17.34 -17.51 -4.89
C GLU A 16 -17.80 -16.28 -4.07
N GLU A 17 -19.09 -16.19 -3.74
CA GLU A 17 -19.69 -15.14 -2.92
C GLU A 17 -19.35 -15.34 -1.43
N TYR A 18 -19.24 -16.60 -0.97
CA TYR A 18 -18.77 -16.91 0.37
C TYR A 18 -17.29 -16.57 0.57
N GLU A 19 -16.44 -16.88 -0.42
CA GLU A 19 -15.01 -16.55 -0.39
C GLU A 19 -14.78 -15.03 -0.43
N SER A 20 -15.56 -14.31 -1.24
CA SER A 20 -15.55 -12.84 -1.25
C SER A 20 -15.97 -12.24 0.09
N ILE A 21 -17.04 -12.78 0.70
CA ILE A 21 -17.53 -12.35 2.02
C ILE A 21 -16.49 -12.65 3.11
N GLU A 22 -15.82 -13.81 3.11
CA GLU A 22 -14.77 -14.09 4.10
C GLU A 22 -13.54 -13.17 3.96
N ILE A 23 -13.13 -12.85 2.73
CA ILE A 23 -12.04 -11.89 2.46
C ILE A 23 -12.42 -10.50 2.98
N GLU A 24 -13.65 -10.07 2.72
CA GLU A 24 -14.19 -8.79 3.18
C GLU A 24 -14.31 -8.75 4.71
N HIS A 25 -14.82 -9.81 5.34
CA HIS A 25 -14.97 -9.94 6.78
C HIS A 25 -13.63 -10.03 7.53
N SER A 26 -12.64 -10.69 6.93
CA SER A 26 -11.25 -10.70 7.43
C SER A 26 -10.62 -9.32 7.32
N LYS A 27 -10.84 -8.61 6.21
CA LYS A 27 -10.34 -7.24 6.03
C LYS A 27 -10.98 -6.27 7.02
N LEU A 28 -12.30 -6.36 7.24
CA LEU A 28 -13.06 -5.70 8.30
C LEU A 28 -12.43 -5.87 9.67
N SER A 29 -12.26 -7.14 10.08
CA SER A 29 -11.75 -7.49 11.41
C SER A 29 -10.30 -7.02 11.61
N ASN A 30 -9.56 -6.83 10.51
CA ASN A 30 -8.17 -6.37 10.51
C ASN A 30 -8.00 -4.90 10.10
N SER A 31 -9.09 -4.15 9.87
CA SER A 31 -9.01 -2.80 9.29
C SER A 31 -8.24 -1.83 10.18
N GLN A 32 -8.37 -1.95 11.50
CA GLN A 32 -7.56 -1.17 12.44
C GLN A 32 -6.06 -1.48 12.30
N THR A 33 -5.69 -2.77 12.28
CA THR A 33 -4.30 -3.21 12.10
C THR A 33 -3.71 -2.72 10.78
N ILE A 34 -4.52 -2.71 9.72
CA ILE A 34 -4.14 -2.22 8.40
C ILE A 34 -3.88 -0.71 8.46
N ILE A 35 -4.81 0.09 8.98
CA ILE A 35 -4.66 1.55 9.10
C ILE A 35 -3.44 1.90 9.96
N ASP A 36 -3.30 1.28 11.13
CA ASP A 36 -2.17 1.51 12.05
C ASP A 36 -0.84 1.20 11.38
N THR A 37 -0.81 0.14 10.57
CA THR A 37 0.37 -0.21 9.78
C THR A 37 0.64 0.82 8.68
N CYS A 38 -0.37 1.23 7.91
CA CYS A 38 -0.21 2.27 6.90
C CYS A 38 0.37 3.57 7.49
N HIS A 39 -0.15 4.03 8.62
CA HIS A 39 0.35 5.23 9.30
C HIS A 39 1.79 5.08 9.77
N ARG A 40 2.12 3.94 10.40
CA ARG A 40 3.49 3.66 10.84
C ARG A 40 4.45 3.66 9.66
N GLU A 41 4.11 2.99 8.56
CA GLU A 41 4.98 2.93 7.39
C GLU A 41 5.12 4.30 6.71
N LEU A 42 4.05 5.12 6.64
CA LEU A 42 4.14 6.50 6.12
C LEU A 42 5.13 7.37 6.90
N GLN A 43 5.17 7.20 8.23
CA GLN A 43 6.13 7.88 9.09
C GLN A 43 7.57 7.43 8.82
N HIS A 44 7.79 6.14 8.56
CA HIS A 44 9.13 5.61 8.23
C HIS A 44 9.59 5.97 6.82
N LEU A 45 8.68 5.97 5.84
CA LEU A 45 9.01 6.15 4.43
C LEU A 45 9.11 7.62 4.04
N TYR A 46 8.33 8.52 4.65
CA TYR A 46 8.14 9.89 4.13
C TYR A 46 8.08 11.00 5.18
N GLU A 47 7.41 10.81 6.32
CA GLU A 47 7.00 11.93 7.20
C GLU A 47 7.93 12.22 8.40
N ARG A 48 9.01 11.45 8.60
CA ARG A 48 10.00 11.72 9.67
C ARG A 48 10.97 12.84 9.28
N ASP A 49 11.19 13.78 10.19
CA ASP A 49 11.94 15.02 9.93
C ASP A 49 13.41 14.85 9.48
N GLU A 50 14.11 13.75 9.81
CA GLU A 50 15.56 13.67 9.53
C GLU A 50 16.08 12.33 8.96
N GLN A 51 15.30 11.23 8.96
CA GLN A 51 15.79 9.91 8.53
C GLN A 51 14.67 9.03 7.95
N THR A 52 14.08 9.44 6.83
CA THR A 52 13.15 8.58 6.11
C THR A 52 13.90 7.71 5.11
N VAL A 53 13.25 6.63 4.65
CA VAL A 53 13.80 5.84 3.55
C VAL A 53 13.95 6.70 2.29
N LEU A 54 12.97 7.57 2.01
CA LEU A 54 13.02 8.48 0.88
C LEU A 54 14.20 9.45 0.96
N SER A 55 14.42 10.09 2.11
CA SER A 55 15.53 11.05 2.28
C SER A 55 16.89 10.36 2.15
N GLN A 56 17.02 9.12 2.65
CA GLN A 56 18.24 8.33 2.53
C GLN A 56 18.52 7.90 1.08
N LEU A 57 17.48 7.54 0.32
CA LEU A 57 17.62 7.23 -1.10
C LEU A 57 18.07 8.45 -1.90
N GLN A 58 17.41 9.60 -1.69
CA GLN A 58 17.76 10.86 -2.36
C GLN A 58 19.19 11.31 -2.03
N GLN A 59 19.59 11.22 -0.75
CA GLN A 59 20.96 11.52 -0.34
C GLN A 59 21.97 10.59 -1.04
N SER A 60 21.67 9.30 -1.11
CA SER A 60 22.54 8.31 -1.76
C SER A 60 22.64 8.58 -3.26
N ALA A 61 21.52 8.88 -3.93
CA ALA A 61 21.49 9.25 -5.34
C ALA A 61 22.39 10.46 -5.60
N GLN A 62 22.27 11.51 -4.79
CA GLN A 62 23.09 12.72 -4.92
C GLN A 62 24.59 12.43 -4.77
N GLN A 63 24.97 11.59 -3.81
CA GLN A 63 26.37 11.19 -3.65
C GLN A 63 26.92 10.52 -4.90
N PHE A 64 26.15 9.64 -5.55
CA PHE A 64 26.57 9.02 -6.80
C PHE A 64 26.56 10.00 -7.98
N VAL A 65 25.60 10.95 -8.03
CA VAL A 65 25.61 12.04 -9.02
C VAL A 65 26.91 12.83 -8.93
N ASP A 66 27.32 13.22 -7.72
CA ASP A 66 28.56 13.98 -7.50
C ASP A 66 29.80 13.17 -7.94
N LEU A 67 29.77 11.84 -7.77
CA LEU A 67 30.84 10.96 -8.20
C LEU A 67 30.92 10.77 -9.72
N THR A 68 29.85 11.04 -10.48
CA THR A 68 29.90 10.98 -11.95
C THR A 68 30.87 12.00 -12.55
N GLY A 69 31.17 13.08 -11.83
CA GLY A 69 32.22 14.03 -12.20
C GLY A 69 33.63 13.44 -12.21
N TYR A 70 33.86 12.31 -11.52
CA TYR A 70 35.12 11.56 -11.53
C TYR A 70 35.07 10.32 -12.42
N ASP A 71 33.96 9.57 -12.37
CA ASP A 71 33.75 8.36 -13.15
C ASP A 71 32.30 8.26 -13.65
N GLN A 72 32.11 8.45 -14.94
CA GLN A 72 30.80 8.41 -15.57
C GLN A 72 30.14 7.02 -15.51
N ALA A 73 30.89 5.94 -15.25
CA ALA A 73 30.32 4.61 -15.07
C ALA A 73 29.38 4.49 -13.86
N LEU A 74 29.37 5.49 -12.96
CA LEU A 74 28.49 5.56 -11.79
C LEU A 74 27.11 6.16 -12.08
N GLU A 75 26.93 6.80 -13.25
CA GLU A 75 25.66 7.45 -13.64
C GLU A 75 24.45 6.50 -13.56
N PRO A 76 24.52 5.24 -14.04
CA PRO A 76 23.39 4.31 -13.92
C PRO A 76 23.00 4.00 -12.46
N ILE A 77 23.96 4.03 -11.53
CA ILE A 77 23.70 3.77 -10.11
C ILE A 77 22.92 4.95 -9.51
N ALA A 78 23.33 6.18 -9.80
CA ALA A 78 22.61 7.38 -9.40
C ALA A 78 21.17 7.37 -9.93
N GLN A 79 20.98 7.01 -11.20
CA GLN A 79 19.67 6.93 -11.83
C GLN A 79 18.76 5.89 -11.16
N MET A 80 19.25 4.68 -10.89
CA MET A 80 18.45 3.64 -10.21
C MET A 80 17.99 4.07 -8.80
N LEU A 81 18.84 4.82 -8.08
CA LEU A 81 18.48 5.32 -6.74
C LEU A 81 17.43 6.44 -6.80
N ASP A 82 17.51 7.31 -7.80
CA ASP A 82 16.51 8.36 -8.04
C ASP A 82 15.16 7.75 -8.45
N GLU A 83 15.15 6.78 -9.36
CA GLU A 83 13.95 6.04 -9.76
C GLU A 83 13.31 5.31 -8.56
N ALA A 84 14.13 4.70 -7.69
CA ALA A 84 13.64 4.08 -6.46
C ALA A 84 13.01 5.10 -5.51
N ALA A 85 13.58 6.31 -5.38
CA ALA A 85 13.01 7.39 -4.59
C ALA A 85 11.63 7.80 -5.11
N VAL A 86 11.48 7.95 -6.43
CA VAL A 86 10.18 8.25 -7.08
C VAL A 86 9.14 7.17 -6.77
N GLN A 87 9.52 5.89 -6.89
CA GLN A 87 8.61 4.77 -6.60
C GLN A 87 8.18 4.73 -5.13
N VAL A 88 9.09 5.02 -4.19
CA VAL A 88 8.75 5.12 -2.77
C VAL A 88 7.79 6.28 -2.51
N GLU A 89 7.98 7.43 -3.15
CA GLU A 89 7.06 8.56 -3.03
C GLU A 89 5.66 8.23 -3.55
N GLU A 90 5.57 7.55 -4.71
CA GLU A 90 4.31 7.06 -5.26
C GLU A 90 3.59 6.09 -4.32
N ALA A 91 4.32 5.11 -3.77
CA ALA A 91 3.78 4.19 -2.79
C ALA A 91 3.24 4.93 -1.55
N CYS A 92 3.93 5.98 -1.08
CA CYS A 92 3.45 6.81 0.03
C CYS A 92 2.17 7.59 -0.31
N ARG A 93 2.03 8.09 -1.54
CA ARG A 93 0.80 8.74 -2.01
C ARG A 93 -0.37 7.75 -2.02
N GLU A 94 -0.16 6.55 -2.55
CA GLU A 94 -1.16 5.48 -2.57
C GLU A 94 -1.54 5.02 -1.16
N LEU A 95 -0.57 4.88 -0.25
CA LEU A 95 -0.82 4.53 1.15
C LEU A 95 -1.70 5.57 1.85
N ARG A 96 -1.45 6.87 1.65
CA ARG A 96 -2.29 7.95 2.21
C ARG A 96 -3.70 7.95 1.64
N SER A 97 -3.83 7.75 0.33
CA SER A 97 -5.13 7.64 -0.34
C SER A 97 -5.93 6.44 0.17
N TYR A 98 -5.26 5.30 0.32
CA TYR A 98 -5.84 4.07 0.84
C TYR A 98 -6.27 4.23 2.30
N SER A 99 -5.39 4.69 3.20
CA SER A 99 -5.74 4.86 4.62
C SER A 99 -6.92 5.83 4.78
N GLY A 100 -6.89 6.97 4.08
CA GLY A 100 -7.99 7.94 4.10
C GLY A 100 -9.32 7.36 3.62
N ARG A 101 -9.33 6.49 2.60
CA ARG A 101 -10.55 5.80 2.14
C ARG A 101 -11.09 4.82 3.17
N VAL A 102 -10.21 4.05 3.82
CA VAL A 102 -10.61 3.06 4.83
C VAL A 102 -11.14 3.76 6.09
N GLU A 103 -10.57 4.92 6.46
CA GLU A 103 -11.02 5.72 7.60
C GLU A 103 -12.33 6.47 7.36
N GLN A 104 -12.58 6.96 6.14
CA GLN A 104 -13.76 7.76 5.80
C GLN A 104 -15.04 6.95 5.68
N ASP A 105 -14.95 5.66 5.34
CA ASP A 105 -16.11 4.80 5.17
C ASP A 105 -15.90 3.44 5.84
N PRO A 106 -15.89 3.39 7.18
CA PRO A 106 -15.82 2.13 7.93
C PRO A 106 -17.08 1.27 7.71
N MET A 107 -18.18 1.83 7.16
CA MET A 107 -19.42 1.13 6.84
C MET A 107 -19.36 0.39 5.50
N ARG A 108 -18.53 0.79 4.53
CA ARG A 108 -18.24 -0.01 3.32
C ARG A 108 -17.40 -1.25 3.56
N LEU A 109 -16.90 -1.38 4.78
CA LEU A 109 -16.34 -2.61 5.24
C LEU A 109 -17.43 -3.50 5.84
N GLN A 110 -18.48 -2.98 6.50
CA GLN A 110 -19.55 -3.76 7.16
C GLN A 110 -20.42 -4.58 6.21
#